data_AF-A0A813D943-F1
#
_entry.id   AF-A0A813D943-F1
#
_cell.length_a   1.000
_cell.length_b   1.000
_cell.length_c   1.000
_cell.angle_alpha   90.00
_cell.angle_beta   90.00
_cell.angle_gamma   90.00
#
_symmetry.space_group_name_H-M   'P 1'
#
loop_
_entity.id
_entity.type
_entity.pdbx_description
1 polymer ?
#
loop_
_entity_poly.entity_id
_entity_poly.type
_entity_poly.pdbx_seq_one_letter_code
_entity_poly.pdbx_strand_id
1 'polypeptide(L)'
;MPVKSWAPVIPALVSWVQANQRLPSRSSTEPWELVLLSRLQRLRARFLQRSKFNILTQEELNLLEAVPLIYGYVTMPFKSWASAIPALVSWGQANQRLPSHSSTEPTEHVQYRRLTHSRSRFLQRSKLKVFTQEELQLLEAVPLIYGYVTKPFKSWASAIPDMVSWVQANQRLPSRSSKEPTEHVQLSRLQHLRLKFLQRSKFNILTQEELQLLEALLEAVPLIYGYVTKPPRPPPLPAIPALVSWGQAN
;
A
#
# COMPACT_ATOMS: atom_id res chain seq x y z
N MET A 1 27.57 8.50 11.21
CA MET A 1 28.56 9.49 10.73
C MET A 1 27.92 10.43 9.73
N PRO A 2 28.08 11.76 9.89
CA PRO A 2 27.67 12.73 8.89
C PRO A 2 28.52 12.54 7.63
N VAL A 3 27.86 12.32 6.50
CA VAL A 3 28.53 12.22 5.19
C VAL A 3 28.99 13.63 4.83
N LYS A 4 30.30 13.88 4.91
CA LYS A 4 30.91 15.20 4.61
C LYS A 4 30.82 15.56 3.12
N SER A 5 30.68 14.58 2.22
CA SER A 5 30.50 14.78 0.79
C SER A 5 29.70 13.64 0.15
N TRP A 6 28.76 13.97 -0.75
CA TRP A 6 27.94 13.01 -1.49
C TRP A 6 28.56 12.55 -2.81
N ALA A 7 29.66 13.19 -3.24
CA ALA A 7 30.42 12.85 -4.43
C ALA A 7 30.78 11.36 -4.56
N PRO A 8 31.17 10.61 -3.49
CA PRO A 8 31.40 9.17 -3.61
C PRO A 8 30.12 8.32 -3.41
N VAL A 9 29.05 8.90 -2.88
CA VAL A 9 27.84 8.16 -2.49
C VAL A 9 26.87 8.04 -3.65
N ILE A 10 26.66 9.11 -4.42
CA ILE A 10 25.73 9.13 -5.55
C ILE A 10 26.18 8.14 -6.66
N PRO A 11 27.44 8.13 -7.12
CA PRO A 11 27.90 7.18 -8.13
C PRO A 11 27.79 5.72 -7.69
N ALA A 12 28.12 5.42 -6.43
CA ALA A 12 28.00 4.07 -5.88
C ALA A 12 26.55 3.58 -5.83
N LEU A 13 25.62 4.48 -5.46
CA LEU A 13 24.19 4.20 -5.44
C LEU A 13 23.64 3.99 -6.86
N VAL A 14 24.04 4.84 -7.81
CA VAL A 14 23.69 4.77 -9.23
C VAL A 14 24.13 3.46 -9.84
N SER A 15 25.41 3.11 -9.67
CA SER A 15 26.00 1.87 -10.18
C SER A 15 25.27 0.65 -9.63
N TRP A 16 24.95 0.67 -8.34
CA TRP A 16 24.23 -0.44 -7.71
C TRP A 16 22.81 -0.61 -8.26
N VAL A 17 22.04 0.47 -8.40
CA VAL A 17 20.67 0.40 -8.92
C VAL A 17 20.66 0.01 -10.39
N GLN A 18 21.64 0.46 -11.18
CA GLN A 18 21.80 0.02 -12.58
C GLN A 18 22.12 -1.48 -12.68
N ALA A 19 23.03 -1.99 -11.84
CA ALA A 19 23.38 -3.41 -11.83
C ALA A 19 22.23 -4.31 -11.36
N ASN A 20 21.43 -3.85 -10.41
CA ASN A 20 20.37 -4.65 -9.79
C ASN A 20 18.96 -4.37 -10.35
N GLN A 21 18.82 -3.36 -11.20
CA GLN A 21 17.55 -2.89 -11.79
C GLN A 21 16.42 -2.66 -10.76
N ARG A 22 16.79 -2.38 -9.51
CA ARG A 22 15.86 -2.18 -8.38
C ARG A 22 16.42 -1.21 -7.37
N LEU A 23 15.54 -0.68 -6.52
CA LEU A 23 15.94 0.10 -5.35
C LEU A 23 16.32 -0.82 -4.19
N PRO A 24 17.25 -0.41 -3.30
CA PRO A 24 17.55 -1.15 -2.08
C PRO A 24 16.30 -1.24 -1.20
N SER A 25 16.10 -2.40 -0.55
CA SER A 25 14.88 -2.74 0.19
C SER A 25 15.09 -2.80 1.71
N ARG A 26 14.03 -2.48 2.47
CA ARG A 26 13.97 -2.70 3.93
C ARG A 26 13.93 -4.18 4.32
N SER A 27 13.53 -5.03 3.39
CA SER A 27 13.43 -6.48 3.59
C SER A 27 14.71 -7.23 3.25
N SER A 28 15.79 -6.53 2.89
CA SER A 28 17.06 -7.18 2.58
C SER A 28 17.71 -7.73 3.85
N THR A 29 18.24 -8.95 3.74
CA THR A 29 19.07 -9.59 4.78
C THR A 29 20.51 -9.08 4.76
N GLU A 30 20.90 -8.41 3.68
CA GLU A 30 22.26 -7.93 3.47
C GLU A 30 22.51 -6.60 4.21
N PRO A 31 23.45 -6.54 5.17
CA PRO A 31 23.71 -5.33 5.96
C PRO A 31 24.13 -4.14 5.10
N TRP A 32 24.87 -4.38 4.02
CA TRP A 32 25.33 -3.34 3.11
C TRP A 32 24.18 -2.74 2.28
N GLU A 33 23.14 -3.51 1.95
CA GLU A 33 21.97 -3.00 1.23
C GLU A 33 21.14 -2.07 2.11
N LEU A 34 21.03 -2.38 3.40
CA LEU A 34 20.40 -1.51 4.39
C LEU A 34 21.15 -0.17 4.57
N VAL A 35 22.48 -0.19 4.44
CA VAL A 35 23.30 1.03 4.41
C VAL A 35 23.01 1.85 3.15
N LEU A 36 22.90 1.22 1.98
CA LEU A 36 22.53 1.88 0.73
C LEU A 36 21.12 2.47 0.79
N LEU A 37 20.15 1.75 1.35
CA LEU A 37 18.80 2.27 1.60
C LEU A 37 18.85 3.51 2.51
N SER A 38 19.59 3.44 3.61
CA SER A 38 19.75 4.56 4.54
C SER A 38 20.41 5.78 3.88
N ARG A 39 21.29 5.56 2.89
CA ARG A 39 21.88 6.64 2.08
C ARG A 39 20.86 7.19 1.08
N LEU A 40 20.10 6.33 0.38
CA LEU A 40 19.03 6.73 -0.54
C LEU A 40 17.95 7.58 0.15
N GLN A 41 17.53 7.22 1.37
CA GLN A 41 16.55 7.99 2.15
C GLN A 41 17.08 9.38 2.54
N ARG A 42 18.35 9.47 2.96
CA ARG A 42 19.01 10.76 3.26
C ARG A 42 19.21 11.62 2.03
N LEU A 43 19.54 11.01 0.90
CA LEU A 43 19.64 11.68 -0.40
C LEU A 43 18.28 12.28 -0.80
N ARG A 44 17.19 11.51 -0.65
CA ARG A 44 15.83 12.01 -0.87
C ARG A 44 15.50 13.21 0.03
N ALA A 45 15.81 13.15 1.33
CA ALA A 45 15.56 14.26 2.24
C ALA A 45 16.31 15.54 1.81
N ARG A 46 17.58 15.43 1.39
CA ARG A 46 18.37 16.54 0.86
C ARG A 46 17.81 17.07 -0.46
N PHE A 47 17.42 16.17 -1.38
CA PHE A 47 16.80 16.56 -2.64
C PHE A 47 15.51 17.37 -2.42
N LEU A 48 14.67 16.96 -1.46
CA LEU A 48 13.44 17.69 -1.10
C LEU A 48 13.71 19.07 -0.48
N GLN A 49 14.85 19.25 0.17
CA GLN A 49 15.27 20.50 0.80
C GLN A 49 16.12 21.39 -0.13
N ARG A 50 16.38 20.95 -1.38
CA ARG A 50 17.30 21.64 -2.30
C ARG A 50 16.92 23.08 -2.59
N SER A 51 15.62 23.39 -2.68
CA SER A 51 15.13 24.75 -2.95
C SER A 51 15.33 25.73 -1.79
N LYS A 52 15.57 25.22 -0.57
CA LYS A 52 15.75 26.06 0.62
C LYS A 52 17.21 26.31 0.99
N PHE A 53 18.13 25.45 0.53
CA PHE A 53 19.49 25.40 1.08
C PHE A 53 20.58 25.07 0.04
N ASN A 54 20.25 24.96 -1.26
CA ASN A 54 21.19 24.72 -2.36
C ASN A 54 22.18 23.56 -2.11
N ILE A 55 21.64 22.43 -1.66
CA ILE A 55 22.39 21.35 -0.99
C ILE A 55 23.07 20.36 -1.96
N LEU A 56 22.65 20.33 -3.23
CA LEU A 56 23.14 19.43 -4.28
C LEU A 56 23.67 20.24 -5.46
N THR A 57 24.79 19.82 -6.02
CA THR A 57 25.39 20.42 -7.22
C THR A 57 24.66 19.97 -8.49
N GLN A 58 24.85 20.70 -9.60
CA GLN A 58 24.24 20.36 -10.88
C GLN A 58 24.75 19.01 -11.43
N GLU A 59 26.02 18.69 -11.22
CA GLU A 59 26.62 17.41 -11.61
C GLU A 59 25.97 16.23 -10.87
N GLU A 60 25.74 16.37 -9.57
CA GLU A 60 25.03 15.37 -8.77
C GLU A 60 23.59 15.19 -9.23
N LEU A 61 22.91 16.25 -9.68
CA LEU A 61 21.56 16.17 -10.24
C LEU A 61 21.55 15.39 -11.56
N ASN A 62 22.48 15.69 -12.45
CA ASN A 62 22.60 15.00 -13.75
C ASN A 62 22.84 13.49 -13.56
N LEU A 63 23.67 13.10 -12.58
CA LEU A 63 23.90 11.69 -12.24
C LEU A 63 22.63 10.98 -11.72
N LEU A 64 21.78 11.70 -11.00
CA LEU A 64 20.51 11.15 -10.52
C LEU A 64 19.48 11.02 -11.65
N GLU A 65 19.45 11.99 -12.58
CA GLU A 65 18.60 11.98 -13.79
C GLU A 65 18.88 10.78 -14.69
N ALA A 66 20.13 10.35 -14.77
CA ALA A 66 20.56 9.20 -15.57
C ALA A 66 20.01 7.85 -15.09
N VAL A 67 19.44 7.75 -13.88
CA VAL A 67 18.83 6.52 -13.36
C VAL A 67 17.36 6.75 -13.01
N PRO A 68 16.40 6.41 -13.90
CA PRO A 68 14.98 6.71 -13.73
C PRO A 68 14.37 6.21 -12.41
N LEU A 69 14.84 5.06 -11.89
CA LEU A 69 14.38 4.52 -10.61
C LEU A 69 14.83 5.36 -9.41
N ILE A 70 16.09 5.80 -9.41
CA ILE A 70 16.61 6.69 -8.36
C ILE A 70 15.96 8.05 -8.51
N TYR A 71 15.99 8.63 -9.73
CA TYR A 71 15.35 9.90 -10.04
C TYR A 71 13.90 9.89 -9.57
N GLY A 72 13.07 8.95 -10.02
CA GLY A 72 11.68 8.84 -9.58
C GLY A 72 11.49 8.69 -8.07
N TYR A 73 12.44 8.07 -7.36
CA TYR A 73 12.40 7.98 -5.90
C TYR A 73 12.77 9.31 -5.21
N VAL A 74 13.86 9.97 -5.64
CA VAL A 74 14.38 11.20 -5.01
C VAL A 74 13.64 12.44 -5.48
N THR A 75 13.24 12.46 -6.76
CA THR A 75 12.46 13.51 -7.44
C THR A 75 10.97 13.29 -7.35
N MET A 76 10.53 12.43 -6.44
CA MET A 76 9.23 12.64 -5.83
C MET A 76 9.36 13.54 -4.58
N PRO A 77 9.52 14.89 -4.74
CA PRO A 77 8.56 15.78 -4.13
C PRO A 77 7.19 15.43 -4.72
N PHE A 78 6.12 15.59 -3.95
CA PHE A 78 4.84 15.91 -4.58
C PHE A 78 5.03 17.23 -5.34
N LYS A 79 5.62 17.20 -6.55
CA LYS A 79 5.74 18.32 -7.48
C LYS A 79 4.33 18.59 -7.97
N SER A 80 3.59 19.35 -7.16
CA SER A 80 2.20 19.75 -7.30
C SER A 80 1.20 18.63 -7.63
N TRP A 81 0.11 18.57 -6.87
CA TRP A 81 -1.04 17.74 -7.23
C TRP A 81 -1.60 18.06 -8.63
N ALA A 82 -1.35 19.28 -9.12
CA ALA A 82 -1.60 19.70 -10.49
C ALA A 82 -1.01 18.78 -11.57
N SER A 83 0.12 18.08 -11.32
CA SER A 83 0.67 17.10 -12.28
C SER A 83 0.31 15.65 -11.93
N ALA A 84 0.11 15.36 -10.65
CA ALA A 84 -0.12 14.00 -10.16
C ALA A 84 -1.54 13.50 -10.45
N ILE A 85 -2.56 14.37 -10.36
CA ILE A 85 -3.95 13.98 -10.61
C ILE A 85 -4.20 13.70 -12.08
N PRO A 86 -3.84 14.58 -13.04
CA PRO A 86 -4.00 14.27 -14.46
C PRO A 86 -3.32 12.96 -14.84
N ALA A 87 -2.09 12.72 -14.37
CA ALA A 87 -1.36 11.49 -14.69
C ALA A 87 -1.98 10.24 -14.07
N LEU A 88 -2.60 10.34 -12.89
CA LEU A 88 -3.35 9.25 -12.26
C LEU A 88 -4.66 8.98 -13.00
N VAL A 89 -5.36 10.03 -13.41
CA VAL A 89 -6.60 10.00 -14.18
C VAL A 89 -6.36 9.38 -15.56
N SER A 90 -5.38 9.87 -16.32
CA SER A 90 -5.03 9.31 -17.63
C SER A 90 -4.64 7.83 -17.54
N TRP A 91 -3.89 7.44 -16.49
CA TRP A 91 -3.58 6.03 -16.27
C TRP A 91 -4.84 5.20 -15.99
N GLY A 92 -5.73 5.71 -15.14
CA GLY A 92 -7.01 5.06 -14.83
C GLY A 92 -7.93 4.92 -16.04
N GLN A 93 -8.00 5.94 -16.90
CA GLN A 93 -8.75 5.89 -18.16
C GLN A 93 -8.20 4.84 -19.12
N ALA A 94 -6.87 4.78 -19.26
CA ALA A 94 -6.23 3.83 -20.16
C ALA A 94 -6.34 2.37 -19.69
N ASN A 95 -6.32 2.15 -18.37
CA ASN A 95 -6.23 0.79 -17.81
C ASN A 95 -7.57 0.29 -17.21
N GLN A 96 -8.56 1.15 -17.03
CA GLN A 96 -9.90 0.84 -16.49
C GLN A 96 -9.88 0.05 -15.17
N ARG A 97 -8.81 0.20 -14.38
CA ARG A 97 -8.59 -0.49 -13.10
C ARG A 97 -7.83 0.39 -12.13
N LEU A 98 -7.68 -0.07 -10.88
CA LEU A 98 -6.80 0.56 -9.92
C LEU A 98 -5.37 0.06 -10.11
N PRO A 99 -4.35 0.93 -9.95
CA PRO A 99 -2.96 0.50 -9.90
C PRO A 99 -2.71 -0.36 -8.65
N SER A 100 -1.91 -1.42 -8.78
CA SER A 100 -1.59 -2.36 -7.71
C SER A 100 -0.21 -2.12 -7.11
N HIS A 101 -0.11 -2.32 -5.79
CA HIS A 101 1.17 -2.37 -5.08
C HIS A 101 2.06 -3.55 -5.48
N SER A 102 1.45 -4.62 -6.00
CA SER A 102 2.13 -5.86 -6.40
C SER A 102 2.58 -5.86 -7.86
N SER A 103 2.40 -4.74 -8.57
CA SER A 103 2.82 -4.65 -9.96
C SER A 103 4.34 -4.59 -10.08
N THR A 104 4.89 -5.33 -11.04
CA THR A 104 6.30 -5.27 -11.43
C THR A 104 6.58 -4.06 -12.32
N GLU A 105 5.56 -3.44 -12.89
CA GLU A 105 5.68 -2.29 -13.77
C GLU A 105 6.02 -1.01 -12.97
N PRO A 106 7.17 -0.37 -13.23
CA PRO A 106 7.57 0.84 -12.51
C PRO A 106 6.52 1.97 -12.62
N THR A 107 5.87 2.07 -13.79
CA THR A 107 4.86 3.08 -14.08
C THR A 107 3.61 2.87 -13.23
N GLU A 108 3.10 1.64 -13.12
CA GLU A 108 1.94 1.30 -12.30
C GLU A 108 2.24 1.53 -10.81
N HIS A 109 3.44 1.16 -10.36
CA HIS A 109 3.82 1.34 -8.96
C HIS A 109 3.89 2.83 -8.56
N VAL A 110 4.29 3.73 -9.47
CA VAL A 110 4.19 5.18 -9.27
C VAL A 110 2.73 5.62 -9.11
N GLN A 111 1.82 5.10 -9.93
CA GLN A 111 0.40 5.44 -9.87
C GLN A 111 -0.28 4.89 -8.61
N TYR A 112 0.10 3.70 -8.17
CA TYR A 112 -0.35 3.14 -6.89
C TYR A 112 0.00 4.08 -5.73
N ARG A 113 1.25 4.56 -5.69
CA ARG A 113 1.68 5.51 -4.65
C ARG A 113 0.91 6.82 -4.71
N ARG A 114 0.62 7.34 -5.92
CA ARG A 114 -0.21 8.54 -6.10
C ARG A 114 -1.63 8.31 -5.57
N LEU A 115 -2.26 7.18 -5.94
CA LEU A 115 -3.59 6.80 -5.47
C LEU A 115 -3.67 6.73 -3.94
N THR A 116 -2.72 6.08 -3.28
CA THR A 116 -2.72 5.96 -1.81
C THR A 116 -2.53 7.31 -1.12
N HIS A 117 -1.69 8.18 -1.68
CA HIS A 117 -1.50 9.52 -1.12
C HIS A 117 -2.70 10.43 -1.38
N SER A 118 -3.39 10.28 -2.51
CA SER A 118 -4.63 11.02 -2.81
C SER A 118 -5.66 10.72 -1.74
N ARG A 119 -5.81 9.44 -1.38
CA ARG A 119 -6.68 8.99 -0.30
C ARG A 119 -6.25 9.55 1.06
N SER A 120 -4.97 9.49 1.40
CA SER A 120 -4.47 10.07 2.66
C SER A 120 -4.71 11.58 2.76
N ARG A 121 -4.53 12.33 1.66
CA ARG A 121 -4.81 13.77 1.59
C ARG A 121 -6.31 14.05 1.77
N PHE A 122 -7.18 13.27 1.13
CA PHE A 122 -8.63 13.40 1.29
C PHE A 122 -9.08 13.18 2.73
N LEU A 123 -8.50 12.19 3.42
CA LEU A 123 -8.90 11.77 4.77
C LEU A 123 -8.31 12.65 5.89
N GLN A 124 -7.20 13.36 5.66
CA GLN A 124 -6.62 14.28 6.65
C GLN A 124 -7.46 15.56 6.78
N ARG A 125 -8.52 15.48 7.59
CA ARG A 125 -9.52 16.54 7.80
C ARG A 125 -9.03 17.82 8.49
N SER A 126 -7.79 17.94 8.96
CA SER A 126 -7.50 18.91 10.04
C SER A 126 -6.43 19.98 9.84
N LYS A 127 -5.72 20.16 8.71
CA LYS A 127 -4.86 21.38 8.54
C LYS A 127 -4.21 21.67 7.17
N LEU A 128 -4.30 20.82 6.15
CA LEU A 128 -3.58 21.05 4.88
C LEU A 128 -4.46 20.80 3.66
N LYS A 129 -4.77 21.91 2.96
CA LYS A 129 -5.27 22.02 1.57
C LYS A 129 -5.96 20.77 1.00
N VAL A 130 -7.27 20.77 1.16
CA VAL A 130 -8.24 19.96 0.39
C VAL A 130 -7.92 20.05 -1.11
N PHE A 131 -8.27 19.02 -1.89
CA PHE A 131 -8.20 19.09 -3.35
C PHE A 131 -8.86 20.38 -3.85
N THR A 132 -8.30 21.01 -4.89
CA THR A 132 -9.02 22.10 -5.57
C THR A 132 -10.27 21.52 -6.26
N GLN A 133 -11.22 22.38 -6.61
CA GLN A 133 -12.42 21.95 -7.32
C GLN A 133 -12.09 21.32 -8.69
N GLU A 134 -11.10 21.87 -9.39
CA GLU A 134 -10.56 21.32 -10.64
C GLU A 134 -9.94 19.92 -10.43
N GLU A 135 -9.19 19.75 -9.34
CA GLU A 135 -8.60 18.47 -8.96
C GLU A 135 -9.67 17.40 -8.67
N LEU A 136 -10.80 17.79 -8.06
CA LEU A 136 -11.93 16.88 -7.83
C LEU A 136 -12.64 16.50 -9.12
N GLN A 137 -12.90 17.47 -10.02
CA GLN A 137 -13.52 17.21 -11.32
C GLN A 137 -12.69 16.23 -12.16
N LEU A 138 -11.36 16.39 -12.14
CA LEU A 138 -10.47 15.44 -12.83
C LEU A 138 -10.57 14.03 -12.24
N LEU A 139 -10.63 13.90 -10.90
CA LEU A 139 -10.80 12.60 -10.26
C LEU A 139 -12.15 11.97 -10.60
N GLU A 140 -13.23 12.76 -10.61
CA GLU A 140 -14.60 12.32 -10.96
C GLU A 140 -14.69 11.69 -12.35
N ALA A 141 -13.85 12.13 -13.29
CA ALA A 141 -13.76 11.55 -14.63
C ALA A 141 -13.33 10.06 -14.65
N VAL A 142 -12.83 9.51 -13.52
CA VAL A 142 -12.49 8.09 -13.37
C VAL A 142 -13.18 7.53 -12.12
N PRO A 143 -14.40 6.98 -12.24
CA PRO A 143 -15.23 6.60 -11.09
C PRO A 143 -14.56 5.64 -10.10
N LEU A 144 -13.72 4.70 -10.59
CA LEU A 144 -12.98 3.77 -9.73
C LEU A 144 -11.94 4.49 -8.85
N ILE A 145 -11.21 5.44 -9.43
CA ILE A 145 -10.18 6.23 -8.74
C ILE A 145 -10.84 7.22 -7.80
N TYR A 146 -11.85 7.96 -8.26
CA TYR A 146 -12.64 8.86 -7.41
C TYR A 146 -13.20 8.10 -6.21
N GLY A 147 -13.90 6.99 -6.45
CA GLY A 147 -14.48 6.18 -5.39
C GLY A 147 -13.44 5.64 -4.41
N TYR A 148 -12.23 5.30 -4.86
CA TYR A 148 -11.15 4.92 -3.93
C TYR A 148 -10.63 6.10 -3.10
N VAL A 149 -10.49 7.29 -3.70
CA VAL A 149 -9.94 8.47 -3.03
C VAL A 149 -10.94 9.09 -2.05
N THR A 150 -12.17 9.27 -2.50
CA THR A 150 -13.21 10.05 -1.80
C THR A 150 -14.10 9.21 -0.91
N LYS A 151 -14.08 7.87 -1.02
CA LYS A 151 -14.84 7.03 -0.08
C LYS A 151 -14.39 7.37 1.34
N PRO A 152 -15.25 8.01 2.16
CA PRO A 152 -14.96 8.10 3.57
C PRO A 152 -14.74 6.67 4.04
N PHE A 153 -13.76 6.47 4.91
CA PHE A 153 -13.86 5.32 5.79
C PHE A 153 -15.18 5.53 6.52
N LYS A 154 -16.26 4.86 6.09
CA LYS A 154 -17.44 4.70 6.92
C LYS A 154 -16.86 4.24 8.26
N SER A 155 -17.13 4.98 9.33
CA SER A 155 -16.80 4.51 10.68
C SER A 155 -17.27 3.07 10.77
N TRP A 156 -16.55 2.20 11.48
CA TRP A 156 -16.98 0.81 11.62
C TRP A 156 -18.44 0.70 12.07
N ALA A 157 -18.88 1.62 12.94
CA ALA A 157 -20.27 1.82 13.33
C ALA A 157 -21.27 1.99 12.17
N SER A 158 -20.89 2.64 11.07
CA SER A 158 -21.72 2.81 9.88
C SER A 158 -21.50 1.77 8.78
N ALA A 159 -20.37 1.03 8.80
CA ALA A 159 -20.07 -0.02 7.83
C ALA A 159 -20.60 -1.40 8.25
N ILE A 160 -20.70 -1.66 9.56
CA ILE A 160 -21.23 -2.90 10.13
C ILE A 160 -22.69 -3.15 9.72
N PRO A 161 -23.62 -2.19 9.87
CA PRO A 161 -25.02 -2.40 9.51
C PRO A 161 -25.17 -2.77 8.03
N ASP A 162 -24.51 -2.03 7.12
CA ASP A 162 -24.51 -2.35 5.68
C ASP A 162 -24.05 -3.80 5.40
N MET A 163 -22.99 -4.25 6.08
CA MET A 163 -22.39 -5.56 5.87
C MET A 163 -23.29 -6.66 6.42
N VAL A 164 -23.90 -6.44 7.59
CA VAL A 164 -24.89 -7.33 8.20
C VAL A 164 -26.10 -7.46 7.30
N SER A 165 -26.70 -6.34 6.88
CA SER A 165 -27.85 -6.34 5.96
C SER A 165 -27.52 -7.06 4.66
N TRP A 166 -26.31 -6.87 4.11
CA TRP A 166 -25.91 -7.58 2.90
C TRP A 166 -25.81 -9.10 3.13
N VAL A 167 -25.16 -9.55 4.21
CA VAL A 167 -25.02 -10.99 4.51
C VAL A 167 -26.38 -11.61 4.84
N GLN A 168 -27.26 -10.91 5.55
CA GLN A 168 -28.63 -11.36 5.83
C GLN A 168 -29.47 -11.46 4.56
N ALA A 169 -29.40 -10.46 3.67
CA ALA A 169 -30.13 -10.47 2.41
C ALA A 169 -29.65 -11.58 1.47
N ASN A 170 -28.34 -11.87 1.46
CA ASN A 170 -27.75 -12.83 0.54
C ASN A 170 -27.54 -14.23 1.15
N GLN A 171 -27.78 -14.39 2.46
CA GLN A 171 -27.57 -15.62 3.24
C GLN A 171 -26.21 -16.29 3.01
N ARG A 172 -25.19 -15.50 2.64
CA ARG A 172 -23.84 -15.97 2.29
C ARG A 172 -22.79 -14.91 2.59
N LEU A 173 -21.55 -15.36 2.70
CA LEU A 173 -20.42 -14.45 2.76
C LEU A 173 -20.05 -13.93 1.36
N PRO A 174 -19.57 -12.68 1.26
CA PRO A 174 -19.06 -12.16 0.00
C PRO A 174 -17.83 -12.98 -0.45
N SER A 175 -17.78 -13.27 -1.75
CA SER A 175 -16.77 -14.11 -2.39
C SER A 175 -15.79 -13.30 -3.22
N ARG A 176 -14.56 -13.81 -3.33
CA ARG A 176 -13.54 -13.29 -4.26
C ARG A 176 -13.90 -13.54 -5.73
N SER A 177 -14.71 -14.56 -6.00
CA SER A 177 -15.10 -14.97 -7.36
C SER A 177 -16.30 -14.19 -7.92
N SER A 178 -16.89 -13.29 -7.14
CA SER A 178 -18.02 -12.48 -7.59
C SER A 178 -17.60 -11.52 -8.69
N LYS A 179 -18.53 -11.23 -9.60
CA LYS A 179 -18.38 -10.16 -10.61
C LYS A 179 -19.01 -8.84 -10.13
N GLU A 180 -19.70 -8.85 -9.00
CA GLU A 180 -20.43 -7.68 -8.50
C GLU A 180 -19.51 -6.73 -7.72
N PRO A 181 -19.44 -5.44 -8.13
CA PRO A 181 -18.61 -4.45 -7.43
C PRO A 181 -19.03 -4.24 -5.96
N THR A 182 -20.32 -4.35 -5.66
CA THR A 182 -20.90 -4.24 -4.31
C THR A 182 -20.41 -5.37 -3.41
N GLU A 183 -20.33 -6.59 -3.91
CA GLU A 183 -19.85 -7.76 -3.17
C GLU A 183 -18.36 -7.64 -2.82
N HIS A 184 -17.54 -7.12 -3.74
CA HIS A 184 -16.12 -6.86 -3.46
C HIS A 184 -15.91 -5.83 -2.34
N VAL A 185 -16.79 -4.84 -2.22
CA VAL A 185 -16.78 -3.89 -1.10
C VAL A 185 -17.05 -4.61 0.22
N GLN A 186 -18.04 -5.51 0.25
CA GLN A 186 -18.36 -6.28 1.46
C GLN A 186 -17.26 -7.28 1.81
N LEU A 187 -16.64 -7.91 0.82
CA LEU A 187 -15.48 -8.79 1.03
C LEU A 187 -14.32 -8.04 1.67
N SER A 188 -14.01 -6.84 1.17
CA SER A 188 -12.92 -6.02 1.71
C SER A 188 -13.20 -5.64 3.16
N ARG A 189 -14.46 -5.31 3.49
CA ARG A 189 -14.90 -5.07 4.87
C ARG A 189 -14.74 -6.30 5.75
N LEU A 190 -15.19 -7.47 5.30
CA LEU A 190 -15.08 -8.73 6.04
C LEU A 190 -13.61 -9.13 6.31
N GLN A 191 -12.71 -8.95 5.33
CA GLN A 191 -11.28 -9.19 5.52
C GLN A 191 -10.66 -8.23 6.54
N HIS A 192 -11.03 -6.95 6.48
CA HIS A 192 -10.57 -5.96 7.44
C HIS A 192 -11.09 -6.25 8.86
N LEU A 193 -12.35 -6.70 8.99
CA LEU A 193 -12.94 -7.14 10.26
C LEU A 193 -12.11 -8.27 10.88
N ARG A 194 -11.80 -9.29 10.07
CA ARG A 194 -11.00 -10.44 10.51
C ARG A 194 -9.61 -10.03 10.97
N LEU A 195 -8.95 -9.13 10.25
CA LEU A 195 -7.63 -8.62 10.65
C LEU A 195 -7.69 -7.85 11.98
N LYS A 196 -8.66 -6.94 12.15
CA LYS A 196 -8.87 -6.23 13.42
C LYS A 196 -9.15 -7.21 14.57
N PHE A 197 -10.00 -8.22 14.35
CA PHE A 197 -10.31 -9.25 15.35
C PHE A 197 -9.08 -10.05 15.78
N LEU A 198 -8.27 -10.52 14.81
CA LEU A 198 -7.05 -11.27 15.10
C LEU A 198 -5.97 -10.42 15.79
N GLN A 199 -6.00 -9.10 15.59
CA GLN A 199 -5.05 -8.15 16.17
C GLN A 199 -5.52 -7.53 17.50
N ARG A 200 -6.75 -7.82 17.95
CA ARG A 200 -7.35 -7.21 19.14
C ARG A 200 -6.51 -7.39 20.41
N SER A 201 -5.88 -8.56 20.59
CA SER A 201 -5.05 -8.87 21.75
C SER A 201 -3.65 -8.26 21.70
N LYS A 202 -3.16 -7.87 20.52
CA LYS A 202 -1.78 -7.40 20.35
C LYS A 202 -1.61 -5.88 20.37
N PHE A 203 -2.66 -5.11 20.08
CA PHE A 203 -2.48 -3.69 19.77
C PHE A 203 -3.56 -2.75 20.33
N ASN A 204 -4.54 -3.23 21.10
CA ASN A 204 -5.60 -2.40 21.69
C ASN A 204 -6.29 -1.46 20.65
N ILE A 205 -6.50 -1.98 19.43
CA ILE A 205 -6.91 -1.19 18.25
C ILE A 205 -8.41 -0.85 18.25
N LEU A 206 -9.22 -1.62 18.98
CA LEU A 206 -10.67 -1.46 18.99
C LEU A 206 -11.10 -0.55 20.14
N THR A 207 -11.96 0.42 19.85
CA THR A 207 -12.68 1.12 20.92
C THR A 207 -13.68 0.17 21.58
N GLN A 208 -14.12 0.49 22.79
CA GLN A 208 -15.11 -0.33 23.51
C GLN A 208 -16.45 -0.43 22.76
N GLU A 209 -16.86 0.66 22.09
CA GLU A 209 -18.02 0.65 21.19
C GLU A 209 -17.82 -0.27 19.98
N GLU A 210 -16.61 -0.28 19.38
CA GLU A 210 -16.30 -1.17 18.26
C GLU A 210 -16.29 -2.64 18.70
N LEU A 211 -15.87 -2.95 19.93
CA LEU A 211 -15.92 -4.31 20.50
C LEU A 211 -17.36 -4.77 20.71
N GLN A 212 -18.22 -3.94 21.32
CA GLN A 212 -19.64 -4.27 21.52
C GLN A 212 -20.37 -4.49 20.19
N LEU A 213 -20.12 -3.65 19.19
CA LEU A 213 -20.66 -3.82 17.85
C LEU A 213 -20.17 -5.12 17.19
N LEU A 214 -18.92 -5.49 17.44
CA LEU A 214 -18.33 -6.70 16.90
C LEU A 214 -18.90 -7.95 17.58
N GLU A 215 -19.09 -7.93 18.90
CA GLU A 215 -19.74 -9.01 19.66
C GLU A 215 -21.20 -9.20 19.23
N ALA A 216 -21.97 -8.11 19.13
CA ALA A 216 -23.35 -8.17 18.63
C ALA A 216 -23.44 -8.71 17.19
N LEU A 217 -22.49 -8.36 16.33
CA LEU A 217 -22.41 -8.84 14.94
C LEU A 217 -22.08 -10.34 14.88
N LEU A 218 -21.17 -10.78 15.74
CA LEU A 218 -20.77 -12.18 15.88
C LEU A 218 -21.93 -13.05 16.39
N GLU A 219 -22.79 -12.53 17.25
CA GLU A 219 -24.01 -13.22 17.69
C GLU A 219 -25.11 -13.22 16.63
N ALA A 220 -25.32 -12.09 15.94
CA ALA A 220 -26.43 -11.93 14.99
C ALA A 220 -26.21 -12.67 13.64
N VAL A 221 -24.95 -12.94 13.25
CA VAL A 221 -24.63 -13.55 11.95
C VAL A 221 -23.60 -14.67 12.11
N PRO A 222 -24.04 -15.93 12.34
CA PRO A 222 -23.15 -17.08 12.57
C PRO A 222 -22.14 -17.34 11.46
N LEU A 223 -22.49 -16.99 10.21
CA LEU A 223 -21.58 -17.07 9.06
C LEU A 223 -20.36 -16.15 9.22
N ILE A 224 -20.56 -14.93 9.72
CA ILE A 224 -19.45 -13.99 9.95
C ILE A 224 -18.61 -14.47 11.12
N TYR A 225 -19.24 -14.96 12.20
CA TYR A 225 -18.53 -15.58 13.32
C TYR A 225 -17.58 -16.68 12.87
N GLY A 226 -18.10 -17.68 12.17
CA GLY A 226 -17.30 -18.81 11.70
C GLY A 226 -16.16 -18.40 10.75
N TYR A 227 -16.27 -17.27 10.04
CA TYR A 227 -15.18 -16.77 9.20
C TYR A 227 -14.11 -16.02 9.98
N VAL A 228 -14.53 -15.19 10.94
CA VAL A 228 -13.64 -14.30 11.70
C VAL A 228 -12.85 -15.06 12.76
N THR A 229 -13.45 -16.07 13.40
CA THR A 229 -12.82 -16.85 14.47
C THR A 229 -11.98 -18.02 13.98
N LYS A 230 -12.13 -18.43 12.70
CA LYS A 230 -11.34 -19.53 12.15
C LYS A 230 -9.83 -19.20 12.24
N PRO A 231 -9.02 -20.09 12.86
CA PRO A 231 -7.58 -19.91 12.85
C PRO A 231 -7.07 -19.88 11.40
N PRO A 232 -5.98 -19.13 11.12
CA PRO A 232 -5.34 -19.22 9.82
C PRO A 232 -5.01 -20.69 9.53
N ARG A 233 -5.27 -21.13 8.30
CA ARG A 233 -4.95 -22.50 7.89
C ARG A 233 -3.45 -22.68 8.13
N PRO A 234 -3.01 -23.71 8.90
CA PRO A 234 -1.59 -23.95 9.07
C PRO A 234 -0.96 -24.12 7.68
N PRO A 235 0.29 -23.67 7.49
CA PRO A 235 1.00 -23.93 6.26
C PRO A 235 0.94 -25.45 5.98
N PRO A 236 0.81 -25.87 4.71
CA PRO A 236 0.89 -27.28 4.38
C PRO A 236 2.18 -27.83 4.99
N LEU A 237 2.06 -28.90 5.78
CA LEU A 237 3.21 -29.57 6.35
C LEU A 237 4.16 -29.91 5.19
N PRO A 238 5.48 -29.67 5.34
CA PRO A 238 6.43 -30.12 4.34
C PRO A 238 6.18 -31.61 4.12
N ALA A 239 6.08 -32.02 2.85
CA ALA A 239 5.93 -33.41 2.49
C ALA A 239 7.06 -34.18 3.20
N ILE A 240 6.70 -35.06 4.12
CA ILE A 240 7.68 -35.93 4.78
C ILE A 240 8.26 -36.78 3.65
N PRO A 241 9.56 -36.64 3.30
CA PRO A 241 10.15 -37.52 2.31
C PRO A 241 9.99 -38.95 2.85
N ALA A 242 9.46 -39.83 2.00
CA ALA A 242 9.27 -41.23 2.32
C ALA A 242 10.54 -41.76 2.99
N LEU A 243 10.38 -42.30 4.20
CA LEU A 243 11.45 -43.00 4.92
C LEU A 243 12.04 -44.03 3.95
N VAL A 244 13.23 -43.74 3.45
CA VAL A 244 14.06 -44.71 2.75
C VAL A 244 14.35 -45.78 3.78
N SER A 245 13.69 -46.92 3.61
CA SER A 245 13.92 -48.13 4.39
C SER A 245 15.36 -48.59 4.15
N TRP A 246 16.27 -48.18 5.03
CA TRP A 246 17.57 -48.83 5.17
C TRP A 246 17.33 -50.15 5.88
N GLY A 247 17.04 -51.18 5.11
CA GLY A 247 16.78 -52.51 5.61
C GLY A 247 17.08 -53.56 4.55
N GLN A 248 18.19 -54.26 4.76
CA GLN A 248 18.63 -55.52 4.14
C GLN A 248 19.55 -55.41 2.92
N ALA A 249 20.85 -55.34 3.23
CA ALA A 249 21.88 -56.04 2.46
C ALA A 249 22.26 -57.29 3.27
N ASN A 250 22.14 -58.45 2.64
CA ASN A 250 22.77 -59.71 3.05
C ASN A 250 24.29 -59.61 2.90
#